data_AF-A0A3M8G6X1-F1
#
_entry.id   AF-A0A3M8G6X1-F1
#
_cell.length_a   1.000
_cell.length_b   1.000
_cell.length_c   1.000
_cell.angle_alpha   90.00
_cell.angle_beta   90.00
_cell.angle_gamma   90.00
#
_symmetry.space_group_name_H-M   'P 1'
#
loop_
_entity.id
_entity.type
_entity.pdbx_description
1 polymer ?
#
loop_
_entity_poly.entity_id
_entity_poly.type
_entity_poly.pdbx_seq_one_letter_code
_entity_poly.pdbx_strand_id
1 'polypeptide(L)' 'MIIFDKENIMEKGMGIAIGIAIGTAIGVATGSMGLWLGLGVVLGVLIENGEFEDWGKWGAESED' A
#
# COMPACT_ATOMS: atom_id res chain seq x y z
N MET A 1 -23.79 -25.81 14.25
CA MET A 1 -23.94 -24.87 13.12
C MET A 1 -22.65 -24.09 13.03
N ILE A 2 -21.77 -24.43 12.09
CA ILE A 2 -20.51 -23.70 11.90
C ILE A 2 -20.80 -22.62 10.87
N ILE A 3 -20.76 -21.37 11.29
CA ILE A 3 -20.82 -20.22 10.39
C ILE A 3 -19.39 -20.01 9.89
N PHE A 4 -19.13 -20.35 8.64
CA PHE A 4 -17.89 -19.96 7.96
C PHE A 4 -18.01 -18.49 7.59
N ASP A 5 -17.22 -17.66 8.26
CA ASP A 5 -17.05 -16.26 7.86
C ASP A 5 -16.33 -16.25 6.50
N LYS A 6 -16.95 -15.65 5.49
CA LYS A 6 -16.43 -15.60 4.13
C LYS A 6 -15.39 -14.48 4.09
N GLU A 7 -14.17 -14.78 4.53
CA GLU A 7 -13.07 -13.81 4.52
C GLU A 7 -12.82 -13.33 3.09
N ASN A 8 -13.03 -12.04 2.85
CA ASN A 8 -12.83 -11.41 1.56
C ASN A 8 -11.34 -11.09 1.39
N ILE A 9 -10.54 -12.11 1.08
CA ILE A 9 -9.09 -12.00 0.81
C ILE A 9 -8.73 -11.00 -0.31
N MET A 10 -9.72 -10.51 -1.07
CA MET A 10 -9.51 -9.47 -2.08
C MET A 10 -9.41 -8.06 -1.47
N GLU A 11 -9.92 -7.86 -0.25
CA GLU A 11 -9.92 -6.56 0.42
C GLU A 11 -8.58 -6.31 1.14
N LYS A 12 -8.00 -7.37 1.73
CA LYS A 12 -6.66 -7.35 2.33
C LYS A 12 -5.61 -7.86 1.34
N GLY A 13 -4.71 -6.99 0.88
CA GLY A 13 -3.62 -7.30 -0.02
C GLY A 13 -3.73 -6.65 -1.40
N MET A 14 -4.85 -5.99 -1.72
CA MET A 14 -4.99 -5.25 -2.98
C MET A 14 -3.99 -4.08 -3.06
N GLY A 15 -3.75 -3.38 -1.94
CA GLY A 15 -2.77 -2.30 -1.88
C GLY A 15 -1.36 -2.81 -2.18
N ILE A 16 -0.97 -3.92 -1.53
CA ILE A 16 0.32 -4.59 -1.79
C ILE A 16 0.44 -5.03 -3.26
N ALA A 17 -0.60 -5.62 -3.84
CA ALA A 17 -0.58 -6.06 -5.24
C ALA A 17 -0.39 -4.88 -6.21
N ILE A 18 -1.09 -3.76 -5.99
CA ILE A 18 -0.92 -2.52 -6.76
C ILE A 18 0.50 -1.97 -6.58
N GLY A 19 0.98 -1.92 -5.34
CA GLY A 19 2.32 -1.47 -5.00
C GLY A 19 3.43 -2.27 -5.70
N ILE A 20 3.31 -3.60 -5.70
CA ILE A 20 4.23 -4.50 -6.42
C ILE A 20 4.15 -4.27 -7.93
N ALA A 21 2.95 -4.11 -8.50
CA ALA A 21 2.79 -3.89 -9.94
C ALA A 21 3.50 -2.60 -10.39
N ILE A 22 3.30 -1.51 -9.67
CA ILE A 22 3.94 -0.20 -9.95
C ILE A 22 5.45 -0.28 -9.71
N GLY A 23 5.87 -0.81 -8.56
CA GLY A 23 7.28 -0.96 -8.22
C GLY A 23 8.04 -1.83 -9.22
N THR A 24 7.41 -2.89 -9.73
CA THR A 24 7.98 -3.74 -10.77
C THR A 24 8.10 -3.00 -12.10
N ALA A 25 7.06 -2.30 -12.52
CA ALA A 25 7.07 -1.55 -13.79
C ALA A 25 8.19 -0.48 -13.81
N ILE A 26 8.32 0.30 -12.73
CA ILE A 26 9.35 1.34 -12.63
C ILE A 26 10.73 0.72 -12.40
N GLY A 27 10.82 -0.33 -11.59
CA GLY A 27 12.08 -1.03 -11.30
C GLY A 27 12.71 -1.68 -12.54
N VAL A 28 11.89 -2.25 -13.43
CA VAL A 28 12.32 -2.76 -14.74
C VAL A 28 12.81 -1.62 -15.62
N ALA A 29 12.05 -0.52 -15.70
CA ALA A 29 12.38 0.61 -16.57
C ALA A 29 13.67 1.34 -16.15
N THR A 30 13.97 1.36 -14.85
CA THR A 30 15.13 2.07 -14.28
C THR A 30 16.33 1.18 -13.99
N GLY A 31 16.21 -0.14 -14.21
CA GLY A 31 17.28 -1.11 -13.92
C GLY A 31 17.60 -1.25 -12.42
N SER A 32 16.70 -0.81 -11.53
CA SER A 32 16.90 -0.78 -10.07
C SER A 32 15.81 -1.54 -9.33
N MET A 33 15.61 -2.82 -9.68
CA MET A 33 14.50 -3.63 -9.14
C MET A 33 14.47 -3.67 -7.61
N GLY A 34 15.60 -3.91 -6.93
CA GLY A 34 15.60 -4.07 -5.47
C GLY A 34 15.08 -2.85 -4.70
N LEU A 35 15.39 -1.65 -5.19
CA LEU A 35 14.96 -0.39 -4.58
C LEU A 35 13.48 -0.13 -4.84
N TRP A 36 13.04 -0.29 -6.10
CA TRP A 36 11.65 -0.04 -6.50
C TRP A 36 10.66 -1.11 -6.03
N LEU A 37 11.08 -2.37 -5.84
CA LEU A 37 10.25 -3.40 -5.22
C LEU A 37 10.02 -3.10 -3.73
N GLY A 38 11.07 -2.73 -3.00
CA GLY A 38 10.94 -2.33 -1.60
C GLY A 38 10.00 -1.13 -1.43
N LEU A 39 10.17 -0.11 -2.27
CA LEU A 39 9.28 1.05 -2.34
C LEU A 39 7.84 0.65 -2.71
N GLY A 40 7.67 -0.20 -3.71
CA GLY A 40 6.36 -0.69 -4.14
C GLY A 40 5.60 -1.38 -3.01
N VAL A 41 6.26 -2.25 -2.25
CA VAL A 41 5.62 -2.93 -1.10
C VAL A 41 5.23 -1.93 -0.02
N VAL A 42 6.12 -1.02 0.37
CA VAL A 42 5.82 0.01 1.39
C VAL A 42 4.66 0.89 0.98
N LEU A 43 4.65 1.39 -0.27
CA LEU A 43 3.55 2.19 -0.79
C LEU A 43 2.24 1.40 -0.83
N GLY A 44 2.29 0.12 -1.19
CA GLY A 44 1.12 -0.74 -1.19
C GLY A 44 0.50 -0.91 0.19
N VAL A 45 1.31 -1.09 1.23
CA VAL A 45 0.84 -1.17 2.63
C VAL A 45 0.27 0.18 3.10
N LEU A 46 0.90 1.30 2.74
CA LEU A 46 0.42 2.64 3.12
C LEU A 46 -0.96 2.95 2.51
N ILE A 47 -1.17 2.56 1.25
CA ILE A 47 -2.47 2.71 0.57
C ILE A 47 -3.52 1.82 1.26
N GLU A 48 -3.15 0.62 1.65
CA GLU A 48 -4.06 -0.34 2.30
C GLU A 48 -4.48 0.11 3.71
N ASN A 49 -3.55 0.66 4.49
CA ASN A 49 -3.84 1.14 5.83
C ASN A 49 -4.52 2.52 5.86
N GLY A 50 -4.69 3.19 4.72
CA GLY A 50 -5.29 4.52 4.64
C GLY A 50 -4.45 5.62 5.32
N GLU A 51 -3.20 5.31 5.70
CA GLU A 51 -2.31 6.24 6.40
C GLU A 51 -1.99 7.47 5.55
N PHE A 52 -2.16 7.40 4.23
CA PHE A 52 -2.00 8.57 3.37
C PHE A 52 -2.97 9.72 3.69
N GLU A 53 -4.17 9.42 4.22
CA GLU A 53 -5.15 10.46 4.59
C GLU A 53 -4.81 11.12 5.93
N ASP A 54 -4.16 10.41 6.83
CA ASP A 54 -3.80 10.90 8.18
C ASP A 54 -2.63 11.90 8.16
N TRP A 55 -1.68 11.72 7.24
CA TRP A 55 -0.58 12.67 7.03
C TRP A 55 -1.06 14.04 6.55
N GLY A 56 -2.26 14.12 5.95
CA GLY A 56 -2.91 15.39 5.59
C GLY A 56 -3.48 16.15 6.80
N LYS A 57 -3.72 15.46 7.93
CA LYS A 57 -4.30 16.05 9.15
C LYS A 57 -3.23 16.61 10.09
N TRP A 58 -2.07 15.97 10.16
CA TRP A 58 -0.93 16.47 10.94
C TRP A 58 -0.48 17.87 10.52
N GLY A 59 -0.67 18.27 9.27
CA GLY A 59 -0.38 19.63 8.80
C GLY A 59 -1.44 20.68 9.13
N ALA A 60 -2.62 20.27 9.61
CA ALA A 60 -3.75 21.15 9.90
C ALA A 60 -4.02 21.34 11.40
N GLU A 61 -3.39 20.55 12.27
CA GLU A 61 -3.65 20.53 13.72
C GLU A 61 -2.55 21.24 14.55
N SER A 62 -1.58 21.87 13.89
CA SER A 62 -0.49 22.62 14.54
C SER A 62 -0.71 24.14 14.60
N GLU A 63 -1.93 24.63 14.38
CA GLU A 63 -2.33 26.05 14.52
C GLU A 63 -3.23 26.27 15.76
N ASP A 64 -2.85 25.68 16.90
CA ASP A 64 -3.48 25.94 18.21
C ASP A 64 -2.43 26.40 19.24
#